data_AF-A0A838JMM1-F1
#
_entry.id   AF-A0A838JMM1-F1
#
_cell.length_a   1.000
_cell.length_b   1.000
_cell.length_c   1.000
_cell.angle_alpha   90.00
_cell.angle_beta   90.00
_cell.angle_gamma   90.00
#
_symmetry.space_group_name_H-M   'P 1'
#
loop_
_entity.id
_entity.type
_entity.pdbx_description
1 polymer ?
#
loop_
_entity_poly.entity_id
_entity_poly.type
_entity_poly.pdbx_seq_one_letter_code
_entity_poly.pdbx_strand_id
1 'polypeptide(L)'
;MAGSIAFSLTQRYDNTTHEPLDAGRLYTYAAGTTTPQSAYQDISLTIPWPNPITLDSGGNIPQLFFADGYIKIRLANADGVTQIAADYVLVLGPTTGGGAAPSVDATTIYQTGDLKPRYGTGAHTGWVRANGRTIGSATSGATESAASGNQSLFEHLWGADANLTVSTGRGASANADWVANKTIALPDFRGRVIAGLDDMGNSAAGRLSATYFGAVATTLGNAGGIEGALLAANQIPSLTSVNATQAISVTSTSVDIARSGSSQPSTGGPAAAIGSSGNVTSTGNNSISVAYTNAGQVGSKAVQPTMLATIYLKL
;
A
#
# COMPACT_ATOMS: atom_id res chain seq x y z
N MET A 1 21.97 -20.50 21.54
CA MET A 1 20.76 -19.88 22.09
C MET A 1 20.79 -20.05 23.60
N ALA A 2 20.41 -19.03 24.36
CA ALA A 2 20.47 -19.08 25.81
C ALA A 2 19.23 -19.75 26.41
N GLY A 3 19.44 -20.61 27.41
CA GLY A 3 18.41 -20.99 28.36
C GLY A 3 18.69 -20.39 29.74
N SER A 4 17.76 -20.58 30.65
CA SER A 4 17.89 -20.17 32.05
C SER A 4 17.68 -21.35 32.98
N ILE A 5 17.98 -21.17 34.26
CA ILE A 5 17.82 -22.18 35.29
C ILE A 5 16.78 -21.71 36.30
N ALA A 6 16.15 -22.65 37.01
CA ALA A 6 15.15 -22.35 38.05
C ALA A 6 15.66 -21.46 39.20
N PHE A 7 16.98 -21.28 39.32
CA PHE A 7 17.60 -20.40 40.31
C PHE A 7 17.72 -18.94 39.86
N SER A 8 17.57 -18.65 38.58
CA SER A 8 17.64 -17.28 38.02
C SER A 8 16.48 -16.42 38.56
N LEU A 9 16.75 -15.16 38.90
CA LEU A 9 15.76 -14.22 39.45
C LEU A 9 15.03 -14.72 40.72
N THR A 10 15.70 -15.56 41.52
CA THR A 10 15.17 -16.01 42.81
C THR A 10 15.89 -15.34 43.98
N GLN A 11 15.15 -15.01 45.02
CA GLN A 11 15.71 -14.57 46.29
C GLN A 11 16.18 -15.77 47.12
N ARG A 12 17.30 -15.62 47.83
CA ARG A 12 17.88 -16.63 48.70
C ARG A 12 18.12 -16.09 50.10
N TYR A 13 18.05 -16.98 51.08
CA TYR A 13 18.23 -16.71 52.49
C TYR A 13 19.38 -17.57 53.02
N ASP A 14 20.09 -17.09 54.04
CA ASP A 14 21.09 -17.90 54.74
C ASP A 14 20.37 -18.96 55.60
N ASN A 15 20.77 -20.22 55.46
CA ASN A 15 20.14 -21.35 56.15
C ASN A 15 20.33 -21.32 57.68
N THR A 16 21.26 -20.49 58.18
CA THR A 16 21.59 -20.38 59.61
C THR A 16 20.94 -19.15 60.23
N THR A 17 21.05 -17.99 59.59
CA THR A 17 20.50 -16.74 60.14
C THR A 17 19.06 -16.48 59.71
N HIS A 18 18.58 -17.16 58.67
CA HIS A 18 17.26 -16.96 58.05
C HIS A 18 17.03 -15.54 57.48
N GLU A 19 18.09 -14.74 57.35
CA GLU A 19 18.09 -13.42 56.72
C GLU A 19 18.40 -13.54 55.22
N PRO A 20 18.09 -12.51 54.40
CA PRO A 20 18.51 -12.48 53.00
C PRO A 20 20.01 -12.75 52.86
N LEU A 21 20.39 -13.51 51.83
CA LEU A 21 21.76 -13.93 51.61
C LEU A 21 22.61 -12.77 51.03
N ASP A 22 22.81 -11.73 51.83
CA ASP A 22 23.62 -10.56 51.51
C ASP A 22 25.06 -10.97 51.15
N ALA A 23 25.57 -10.38 50.08
CA ALA A 23 26.90 -10.66 49.52
C ALA A 23 27.20 -12.15 49.28
N GLY A 24 26.16 -12.97 49.08
CA GLY A 24 26.30 -14.37 48.69
C GLY A 24 27.09 -14.52 47.40
N ARG A 25 27.79 -15.64 47.24
CA ARG A 25 28.61 -15.96 46.08
C ARG A 25 28.06 -17.17 45.34
N LEU A 26 27.55 -16.95 44.13
CA LEU A 26 27.09 -18.00 43.23
C LEU A 26 28.21 -18.41 42.28
N TYR A 27 28.59 -19.68 42.35
CA TYR A 27 29.55 -20.31 41.46
C TYR A 27 28.83 -21.18 40.43
N THR A 28 29.31 -21.12 39.20
CA THR A 28 28.79 -21.91 38.08
C THR A 28 29.91 -22.80 37.51
N TYR A 29 29.60 -24.08 37.30
CA TYR A 29 30.54 -25.07 36.79
C TYR A 29 29.90 -25.94 35.71
N ALA A 30 30.75 -26.56 34.88
CA ALA A 30 30.29 -27.63 34.00
C ALA A 30 29.79 -28.82 34.83
N ALA A 31 28.66 -29.43 34.44
CA ALA A 31 28.04 -30.53 35.17
C ALA A 31 29.01 -31.67 35.46
N GLY A 32 28.94 -32.24 36.67
CA GLY A 32 29.83 -33.30 37.13
C GLY A 32 31.28 -32.87 37.41
N THR A 33 31.62 -31.58 37.30
CA THR A 33 32.99 -31.08 37.49
C THR A 33 33.06 -29.92 38.48
N THR A 34 34.27 -29.37 38.67
CA THR A 34 34.50 -28.07 39.32
C THR A 34 35.11 -27.05 38.35
N THR A 35 35.05 -27.34 37.04
CA THR A 35 35.55 -26.44 36.00
C THR A 35 34.58 -25.29 35.83
N PRO A 36 35.01 -24.02 35.98
CA PRO A 36 34.15 -22.86 35.81
C PRO A 36 33.40 -22.88 34.47
N GLN A 37 32.10 -22.58 34.51
CA GLN A 37 31.28 -22.39 33.31
C GLN A 37 30.73 -20.97 33.27
N SER A 38 30.78 -20.34 32.09
CA SER A 38 30.25 -18.99 31.88
C SER A 38 28.73 -18.93 32.03
N ALA A 39 28.28 -17.96 32.82
CA ALA A 39 26.93 -17.42 32.79
C ALA A 39 26.95 -16.06 32.10
N TYR A 40 25.83 -15.62 31.52
CA TYR A 40 25.75 -14.38 30.75
C TYR A 40 24.62 -13.48 31.24
N GLN A 41 24.77 -12.18 31.00
CA GLN A 41 23.79 -11.13 31.32
C GLN A 41 22.72 -10.97 30.24
N ASP A 42 22.99 -11.46 29.03
CA ASP A 42 22.14 -11.31 27.86
C ASP A 42 21.82 -12.66 27.17
N ILE A 43 20.69 -12.70 26.47
CA ILE A 43 20.22 -13.89 25.74
C ILE A 43 21.12 -14.28 24.55
N SER A 44 21.96 -13.36 24.06
CA SER A 44 22.89 -13.59 22.96
C SER A 44 24.21 -14.21 23.43
N LEU A 45 24.39 -14.41 24.75
CA LEU A 45 25.58 -15.00 25.36
C LEU A 45 26.87 -14.19 25.07
N THR A 46 26.78 -12.86 25.13
CA THR A 46 27.89 -11.96 24.75
C THR A 46 28.56 -11.25 25.92
N ILE A 47 27.81 -10.97 26.99
CA ILE A 47 28.27 -10.28 28.18
C ILE A 47 28.35 -11.29 29.32
N PRO A 48 29.53 -11.84 29.64
CA PRO A 48 29.67 -12.82 30.70
C PRO A 48 29.55 -12.18 32.08
N TRP A 49 28.90 -12.88 33.01
CA TRP A 49 29.03 -12.61 34.44
C TRP A 49 30.41 -13.08 34.95
N PRO A 50 31.01 -12.41 35.96
CA PRO A 50 32.14 -12.96 36.71
C PRO A 50 31.75 -14.26 37.42
N ASN A 51 32.72 -15.12 37.69
CA ASN A 51 32.54 -16.34 38.47
C ASN A 51 33.52 -16.32 39.66
N PRO A 52 33.06 -16.13 40.91
CA PRO A 52 31.65 -16.12 41.34
C PRO A 52 30.88 -14.84 41.02
N ILE A 53 29.55 -14.98 40.92
CA ILE A 53 28.57 -13.88 40.87
C ILE A 53 28.24 -13.48 42.31
N THR A 54 28.34 -12.20 42.63
CA THR A 54 27.98 -11.68 43.96
C THR A 54 26.52 -11.23 43.97
N LEU A 55 25.75 -11.68 44.97
CA LEU A 55 24.34 -11.33 45.16
C LEU A 55 24.22 -9.92 45.77
N ASP A 56 23.08 -9.28 45.59
CA ASP A 56 22.76 -8.01 46.23
C ASP A 56 22.41 -8.19 47.73
N SER A 57 22.18 -7.09 48.44
CA SER A 57 21.79 -7.12 49.87
C SER A 57 20.42 -7.73 50.13
N GLY A 58 19.61 -7.88 49.09
CA GLY A 58 18.35 -8.61 49.14
C GLY A 58 18.54 -10.13 48.96
N GLY A 59 19.76 -10.62 48.73
CA GLY A 59 20.02 -12.03 48.41
C GLY A 59 19.44 -12.46 47.06
N ASN A 60 19.26 -11.53 46.13
CA ASN A 60 18.69 -11.83 44.81
C ASN A 60 19.76 -12.37 43.87
N ILE A 61 19.46 -13.53 43.27
CA ILE A 61 20.24 -14.04 42.14
C ILE A 61 19.83 -13.23 40.89
N PRO A 62 20.78 -12.63 40.15
CA PRO A 62 20.46 -11.86 38.95
C PRO A 62 19.89 -12.76 37.86
N GLN A 63 19.46 -12.16 36.74
CA GLN A 63 19.09 -12.95 35.58
C GLN A 63 20.31 -13.67 35.02
N LEU A 64 20.19 -14.98 34.81
CA LEU A 64 21.27 -15.83 34.30
C LEU A 64 20.87 -16.46 32.98
N PHE A 65 21.76 -16.35 32.00
CA PHE A 65 21.68 -17.00 30.71
C PHE A 65 22.85 -17.98 30.53
N PHE A 66 22.56 -19.19 30.03
CA PHE A 66 23.55 -20.25 29.78
C PHE A 66 23.39 -20.84 28.39
N ALA A 67 24.47 -21.39 27.84
CA ALA A 67 24.36 -22.31 26.72
C ALA A 67 23.53 -23.56 27.13
N ASP A 68 22.86 -24.16 26.15
CA ASP A 68 22.03 -25.34 26.35
C ASP A 68 22.83 -26.52 26.92
N GLY A 69 22.20 -27.32 27.78
CA GLY A 69 22.81 -28.46 28.45
C GLY A 69 22.56 -28.50 29.96
N TYR A 70 23.46 -29.17 30.68
CA TYR A 70 23.42 -29.34 32.13
C TYR A 70 24.58 -28.62 32.80
N ILE A 71 24.32 -28.02 33.94
CA ILE A 71 25.33 -27.28 34.71
C ILE A 71 25.33 -27.69 36.18
N LYS A 72 26.36 -27.27 36.90
CA LYS A 72 26.42 -27.33 38.35
C LYS A 72 26.48 -25.93 38.92
N ILE A 73 25.74 -25.71 40.00
CA ILE A 73 25.80 -24.47 40.77
C ILE A 73 26.19 -24.74 42.21
N ARG A 74 26.88 -23.78 42.81
CA ARG A 74 27.12 -23.73 44.25
C ARG A 74 26.90 -22.30 44.72
N LEU A 75 25.95 -22.11 45.62
CA LEU A 75 25.72 -20.84 46.30
C LEU A 75 26.35 -20.92 47.69
N ALA A 76 27.21 -19.95 48.00
CA ALA A 76 27.83 -19.79 49.31
C ALA A 76 27.45 -18.45 49.93
N ASN A 77 27.47 -18.35 51.26
CA ASN A 77 27.35 -17.06 51.94
C ASN A 77 28.66 -16.25 51.85
N ALA A 78 28.67 -15.04 52.41
CA ALA A 78 29.83 -14.14 52.37
C ALA A 78 31.11 -14.78 52.95
N ASP A 79 30.96 -15.65 53.96
CA ASP A 79 32.06 -16.39 54.61
C ASP A 79 32.52 -17.63 53.82
N GLY A 80 31.88 -17.94 52.69
CA GLY A 80 32.23 -19.08 51.82
C GLY A 80 31.61 -20.41 52.22
N VAL A 81 30.70 -20.42 53.21
CA VAL A 81 29.93 -21.61 53.61
C VAL A 81 28.87 -21.91 52.57
N THR A 82 28.81 -23.15 52.10
CA THR A 82 27.84 -23.58 51.09
C THR A 82 26.42 -23.56 51.66
N GLN A 83 25.56 -22.78 51.03
CA GLN A 83 24.12 -22.73 51.33
C GLN A 83 23.34 -23.70 50.44
N ILE A 84 23.71 -23.80 49.16
CA ILE A 84 23.09 -24.70 48.19
C ILE A 84 24.18 -25.24 47.26
N ALA A 85 24.11 -26.52 46.93
CA ALA A 85 24.84 -27.11 45.81
C ALA A 85 23.89 -28.02 45.02
N ALA A 86 23.84 -27.83 43.71
CA ALA A 86 23.04 -28.65 42.81
C ALA A 86 23.88 -29.00 41.58
N ASP A 87 23.96 -30.29 41.26
CA ASP A 87 24.63 -30.81 40.07
C ASP A 87 23.60 -31.27 39.04
N TYR A 88 24.00 -31.34 37.78
CA TYR A 88 23.13 -31.69 36.64
C TYR A 88 21.82 -30.86 36.58
N VAL A 89 21.90 -29.57 36.88
CA VAL A 89 20.79 -28.63 36.70
C VAL A 89 20.55 -28.41 35.21
N LEU A 90 19.34 -28.74 34.74
CA LEU A 90 18.95 -28.52 33.35
C LEU A 90 18.83 -27.02 33.04
N VAL A 91 19.48 -26.59 31.96
CA VAL A 91 19.27 -25.28 31.37
C VAL A 91 18.00 -25.35 30.52
N LEU A 92 16.95 -24.67 30.98
CA LEU A 92 15.66 -24.59 30.30
C LEU A 92 15.69 -23.41 29.31
N GLY A 93 15.77 -23.72 28.02
CA GLY A 93 15.70 -22.75 26.94
C GLY A 93 15.01 -23.35 25.71
N PRO A 94 14.58 -22.52 24.75
CA PRO A 94 14.00 -23.03 23.51
C PRO A 94 15.04 -23.90 22.79
N THR A 95 14.83 -25.21 22.79
CA THR A 95 15.65 -26.14 22.02
C THR A 95 15.35 -25.88 20.54
N THR A 96 16.33 -25.33 19.82
CA THR A 96 16.39 -25.16 18.36
C THR A 96 15.48 -24.13 17.66
N GLY A 97 14.86 -23.17 18.35
CA GLY A 97 14.10 -22.09 17.70
C GLY A 97 14.67 -20.70 17.95
N GLY A 98 15.53 -20.19 17.04
CA GLY A 98 16.23 -18.89 17.13
C GLY A 98 15.39 -17.75 17.69
N GLY A 99 15.47 -17.52 19.00
CA GLY A 99 14.80 -16.43 19.69
C GLY A 99 15.68 -15.18 19.63
N ALA A 100 15.53 -14.41 18.56
CA ALA A 100 15.86 -12.99 18.60
C ALA A 100 15.04 -12.33 19.73
N ALA A 101 15.55 -11.23 20.29
CA ALA A 101 14.75 -10.37 21.17
C ALA A 101 13.37 -10.12 20.53
N PRO A 102 12.28 -9.87 21.30
CA PRO A 102 11.00 -9.49 20.73
C PRO A 102 11.11 -8.09 20.10
N SER A 103 11.80 -8.00 18.97
CA SER A 103 11.38 -7.16 17.88
C SER A 103 9.97 -7.62 17.55
N VAL A 104 9.03 -6.68 17.40
CA VAL A 104 7.85 -7.00 16.59
C VAL A 104 8.40 -7.59 15.30
N ASP A 105 8.09 -8.85 15.01
CA ASP A 105 8.46 -9.39 13.72
C ASP A 105 7.77 -8.47 12.71
N ALA A 106 8.49 -8.02 11.68
CA ALA A 106 7.86 -7.16 10.68
C ALA A 106 6.63 -7.85 10.07
N THR A 107 6.60 -9.20 10.09
CA THR A 107 5.47 -10.04 9.71
C THR A 107 4.29 -10.02 10.69
N THR A 108 4.47 -9.61 11.95
CA THR A 108 3.36 -9.45 12.92
C THR A 108 2.51 -8.22 12.63
N ILE A 109 3.03 -7.25 11.87
CA ILE A 109 2.31 -6.02 11.50
C ILE A 109 1.92 -6.05 10.01
N TYR A 110 2.82 -6.50 9.13
CA TYR A 110 2.58 -6.63 7.69
C TYR A 110 3.17 -7.93 7.16
N GLN A 111 2.34 -8.76 6.55
CA GLN A 111 2.77 -10.00 5.90
C GLN A 111 3.33 -9.73 4.50
N THR A 112 4.16 -10.64 4.00
CA THR A 112 4.67 -10.58 2.62
C THR A 112 3.50 -10.47 1.63
N GLY A 113 3.61 -9.52 0.69
CA GLY A 113 2.54 -9.21 -0.26
C GLY A 113 1.63 -8.05 0.15
N ASP A 114 1.62 -7.66 1.43
CA ASP A 114 0.79 -6.54 1.90
C ASP A 114 1.20 -5.23 1.24
N LEU A 115 0.19 -4.40 0.95
CA LEU A 115 0.35 -3.08 0.40
C LEU A 115 0.31 -2.02 1.49
N LYS A 116 1.17 -1.01 1.40
CA LYS A 116 1.00 0.24 2.16
C LYS A 116 1.31 1.48 1.34
N PRO A 117 0.54 2.57 1.54
CA PRO A 117 0.93 3.88 1.05
C PRO A 117 2.01 4.49 1.95
N ARG A 118 2.92 5.26 1.36
CA ARG A 118 3.90 6.09 2.08
C ARG A 118 4.08 7.42 1.36
N TYR A 119 4.09 8.51 2.13
CA TYR A 119 4.45 9.83 1.63
C TYR A 119 5.97 9.94 1.46
N GLY A 120 6.47 9.58 0.28
CA GLY A 120 7.88 9.52 -0.08
C GLY A 120 8.06 8.73 -1.38
N THR A 121 9.22 8.84 -2.05
CA THR A 121 9.42 8.30 -3.42
C THR A 121 10.62 7.35 -3.58
N GLY A 122 11.47 7.25 -2.55
CA GLY A 122 12.72 6.48 -2.58
C GLY A 122 12.59 4.98 -2.30
N ALA A 123 13.72 4.30 -2.12
CA ALA A 123 13.74 2.93 -1.64
C ALA A 123 13.25 2.84 -0.18
N HIS A 124 12.76 1.67 0.22
CA HIS A 124 12.33 1.42 1.59
C HIS A 124 12.73 0.02 2.02
N THR A 125 13.64 -0.08 2.99
CA THR A 125 14.15 -1.37 3.48
C THR A 125 13.02 -2.30 3.91
N GLY A 126 13.02 -3.53 3.38
CA GLY A 126 11.97 -4.52 3.63
C GLY A 126 10.73 -4.39 2.74
N TRP A 127 10.78 -3.49 1.74
CA TRP A 127 9.68 -3.19 0.83
C TRP A 127 10.18 -2.91 -0.60
N VAL A 128 9.31 -3.14 -1.58
CA VAL A 128 9.52 -2.77 -3.00
C VAL A 128 8.35 -1.96 -3.52
N ARG A 129 8.56 -1.08 -4.50
CA ARG A 129 7.47 -0.23 -5.02
C ARG A 129 6.59 -1.01 -6.00
N ALA A 130 5.28 -0.81 -5.92
CA ALA A 130 4.30 -1.38 -6.83
C ALA A 130 4.29 -0.63 -8.19
N ASN A 131 5.38 -0.74 -8.95
CA ASN A 131 5.71 0.15 -10.06
C ASN A 131 5.85 -0.54 -11.42
N GLY A 132 5.40 -1.79 -11.55
CA GLY A 132 5.49 -2.56 -12.79
C GLY A 132 6.90 -3.05 -13.17
N ARG A 133 7.92 -2.75 -12.37
CA ARG A 133 9.27 -3.32 -12.55
C ARG A 133 9.33 -4.75 -12.02
N THR A 134 10.51 -5.37 -12.07
CA THR A 134 10.68 -6.77 -11.69
C THR A 134 11.42 -6.96 -10.37
N ILE A 135 11.10 -8.06 -9.69
CA ILE A 135 11.89 -8.62 -8.57
C ILE A 135 12.43 -10.01 -8.93
N GLY A 136 13.49 -10.43 -8.24
CA GLY A 136 14.05 -11.77 -8.36
C GLY A 136 15.23 -11.97 -7.41
N SER A 137 15.95 -13.08 -7.59
CA SER A 137 17.15 -13.42 -6.82
C SER A 137 18.27 -12.39 -6.99
N ALA A 138 19.32 -12.47 -6.17
CA ALA A 138 20.47 -11.58 -6.24
C ALA A 138 21.18 -11.57 -7.62
N THR A 139 21.04 -12.64 -8.40
CA THR A 139 21.66 -12.80 -9.72
C THR A 139 20.67 -12.70 -10.88
N SER A 140 19.38 -12.46 -10.60
CA SER A 140 18.30 -12.48 -11.60
C SER A 140 18.29 -11.29 -12.57
N GLY A 141 19.02 -10.21 -12.28
CA GLY A 141 18.98 -8.98 -13.09
C GLY A 141 17.69 -8.18 -12.96
N ALA A 142 16.88 -8.44 -11.92
CA ALA A 142 15.65 -7.72 -11.64
C ALA A 142 15.86 -6.20 -11.47
N THR A 143 14.86 -5.41 -11.86
CA THR A 143 14.99 -3.96 -12.06
C THR A 143 14.51 -3.08 -10.90
N GLU A 144 13.62 -3.58 -10.04
CA GLU A 144 13.29 -2.92 -8.76
C GLU A 144 14.15 -3.46 -7.63
N SER A 145 14.32 -4.78 -7.57
CA SER A 145 15.12 -5.44 -6.53
C SER A 145 15.65 -6.79 -7.01
N ALA A 146 16.97 -6.94 -7.06
CA ALA A 146 17.67 -8.21 -7.25
C ALA A 146 18.36 -8.61 -5.94
N ALA A 147 17.66 -9.38 -5.11
CA ALA A 147 18.12 -9.73 -3.75
C ALA A 147 17.55 -11.08 -3.31
N SER A 148 18.30 -11.82 -2.48
CA SER A 148 17.83 -13.10 -1.92
C SER A 148 16.59 -12.96 -1.03
N GLY A 149 16.45 -11.81 -0.36
CA GLY A 149 15.29 -11.49 0.48
C GLY A 149 13.97 -11.31 -0.28
N ASN A 150 13.95 -11.41 -1.61
CA ASN A 150 12.72 -11.27 -2.40
C ASN A 150 11.97 -12.61 -2.60
N GLN A 151 12.52 -13.75 -2.15
CA GLN A 151 11.97 -15.07 -2.45
C GLN A 151 10.51 -15.21 -2.03
N SER A 152 10.21 -14.82 -0.78
CA SER A 152 8.86 -14.92 -0.23
C SER A 152 7.86 -14.12 -1.05
N LEU A 153 8.21 -12.88 -1.42
CA LEU A 153 7.33 -12.05 -2.27
C LEU A 153 7.21 -12.60 -3.69
N PHE A 154 8.30 -13.12 -4.27
CA PHE A 154 8.27 -13.76 -5.58
C PHE A 154 7.28 -14.92 -5.58
N GLU A 155 7.38 -15.82 -4.59
CA GLU A 155 6.51 -16.99 -4.48
C GLU A 155 5.06 -16.60 -4.22
N HIS A 156 4.83 -15.59 -3.36
CA HIS A 156 3.50 -15.04 -3.13
C HIS A 156 2.85 -14.50 -4.41
N LEU A 157 3.54 -13.60 -5.13
CA LEU A 157 3.02 -13.00 -6.36
C LEU A 157 2.83 -14.04 -7.47
N TRP A 158 3.73 -15.02 -7.54
CA TRP A 158 3.62 -16.11 -8.50
C TRP A 158 2.33 -16.90 -8.29
N GLY A 159 1.95 -17.19 -7.05
CA GLY A 159 0.69 -17.88 -6.73
C GLY A 159 -0.56 -17.00 -6.81
N ALA A 160 -0.46 -15.74 -6.40
CA ALA A 160 -1.62 -14.86 -6.22
C ALA A 160 -2.15 -14.24 -7.52
N ASP A 161 -1.26 -13.86 -8.44
CA ASP A 161 -1.64 -13.17 -9.68
C ASP A 161 -0.97 -13.83 -10.88
N ALA A 162 -1.77 -14.58 -11.64
CA ALA A 162 -1.32 -15.27 -12.85
C ALA A 162 -0.98 -14.32 -14.01
N ASN A 163 -1.49 -13.08 -13.99
CA ASN A 163 -1.28 -12.08 -15.06
C ASN A 163 0.10 -11.42 -14.96
N LEU A 164 0.74 -11.48 -13.79
CA LEU A 164 2.11 -11.00 -13.65
C LEU A 164 3.06 -11.83 -14.52
N THR A 165 3.86 -11.12 -15.30
CA THR A 165 4.81 -11.74 -16.24
C THR A 165 6.01 -12.29 -15.48
N VAL A 166 6.32 -13.57 -15.69
CA VAL A 166 7.57 -14.21 -15.26
C VAL A 166 8.50 -14.28 -16.47
N SER A 167 9.76 -13.86 -16.32
CA SER A 167 10.73 -13.91 -17.42
C SER A 167 10.86 -15.33 -17.97
N THR A 168 10.83 -15.51 -19.29
CA THR A 168 10.80 -16.81 -19.99
C THR A 168 9.55 -17.66 -19.71
N GLY A 169 8.50 -17.07 -19.13
CA GLY A 169 7.26 -17.76 -18.80
C GLY A 169 7.33 -18.49 -17.46
N ARG A 170 6.15 -18.84 -16.94
CA ARG A 170 5.98 -19.60 -15.70
C ARG A 170 6.40 -21.05 -15.90
N GLY A 171 7.18 -21.57 -14.97
CA GLY A 171 7.60 -22.97 -14.91
C GLY A 171 6.65 -23.84 -14.07
N ALA A 172 7.16 -24.97 -13.60
CA ALA A 172 6.39 -25.96 -12.85
C ALA A 172 5.97 -25.51 -11.44
N SER A 173 6.73 -24.60 -10.83
CA SER A 173 6.42 -24.01 -9.52
C SER A 173 7.16 -22.70 -9.33
N ALA A 174 6.69 -21.88 -8.39
CA ALA A 174 7.37 -20.64 -8.01
C ALA A 174 8.82 -20.88 -7.57
N ASN A 175 9.07 -21.88 -6.73
CA ASN A 175 10.42 -22.23 -6.28
C ASN A 175 11.32 -22.68 -7.44
N ALA A 176 10.81 -23.42 -8.42
CA ALA A 176 11.58 -23.80 -9.60
C ALA A 176 11.97 -22.57 -10.44
N ASP A 177 11.05 -21.63 -10.61
CA ASP A 177 11.31 -20.37 -11.32
C ASP A 177 12.30 -19.47 -10.56
N TRP A 178 12.21 -19.45 -9.23
CA TRP A 178 13.14 -18.74 -8.36
C TRP A 178 14.57 -19.30 -8.45
N VAL A 179 14.72 -20.62 -8.31
CA VAL A 179 16.02 -21.31 -8.43
C VAL A 179 16.62 -21.13 -9.83
N ALA A 180 15.78 -21.03 -10.86
CA ALA A 180 16.19 -20.71 -12.23
C ALA A 180 16.59 -19.22 -12.43
N ASN A 181 16.62 -18.41 -11.37
CA ASN A 181 16.92 -16.97 -11.40
C ASN A 181 15.99 -16.17 -12.31
N LYS A 182 14.75 -16.63 -12.48
CA LYS A 182 13.74 -15.85 -13.20
C LYS A 182 13.34 -14.63 -12.39
N THR A 183 12.83 -13.64 -13.10
CA THR A 183 12.22 -12.44 -12.52
C THR A 183 10.71 -12.49 -12.69
N ILE A 184 9.99 -11.87 -11.75
CA ILE A 184 8.53 -11.65 -11.86
C ILE A 184 8.25 -10.15 -11.83
N ALA A 185 7.31 -9.69 -12.65
CA ALA A 185 6.82 -8.33 -12.63
C ALA A 185 6.04 -8.05 -11.33
N LEU A 186 6.17 -6.83 -10.80
CA LEU A 186 5.34 -6.31 -9.73
C LEU A 186 4.03 -5.75 -10.30
N PRO A 187 2.94 -5.73 -9.53
CA PRO A 187 1.76 -4.94 -9.86
C PRO A 187 2.13 -3.48 -10.16
N ASP A 188 1.45 -2.87 -11.13
CA ASP A 188 1.71 -1.48 -11.55
C ASP A 188 0.60 -0.53 -11.10
N PHE A 189 0.82 0.11 -9.95
CA PHE A 189 -0.10 1.10 -9.37
C PHE A 189 0.23 2.55 -9.75
N ARG A 190 1.13 2.77 -10.72
CA ARG A 190 1.46 4.13 -11.17
C ARG A 190 0.22 4.81 -11.74
N GLY A 191 -0.20 5.92 -11.12
CA GLY A 191 -1.38 6.68 -11.54
C GLY A 191 -2.73 5.99 -11.26
N ARG A 192 -2.76 4.94 -10.41
CA ARG A 192 -3.98 4.16 -10.12
C ARG A 192 -4.45 4.36 -8.69
N VAL A 193 -5.77 4.37 -8.53
CA VAL A 193 -6.42 4.27 -7.22
C VAL A 193 -6.59 2.78 -6.88
N ILE A 194 -6.37 2.41 -5.62
CA ILE A 194 -6.67 1.05 -5.14
C ILE A 194 -8.18 0.91 -4.96
N ALA A 195 -8.74 -0.14 -5.55
CA ALA A 195 -10.09 -0.60 -5.27
C ALA A 195 -10.04 -2.06 -4.77
N GLY A 196 -11.06 -2.47 -4.02
CA GLY A 196 -11.25 -3.88 -3.70
C GLY A 196 -11.67 -4.67 -4.94
N LEU A 197 -11.40 -5.97 -4.95
CA LEU A 197 -12.01 -6.87 -5.93
C LEU A 197 -13.53 -6.79 -5.81
N ASP A 198 -14.26 -7.00 -6.90
CA ASP A 198 -15.72 -6.84 -6.87
C ASP A 198 -16.42 -7.99 -6.11
N ASP A 199 -15.74 -9.12 -5.93
CA ASP A 199 -16.22 -10.30 -5.21
C ASP A 199 -15.78 -10.34 -3.73
N MET A 200 -14.54 -10.00 -3.40
CA MET A 200 -13.96 -10.04 -2.03
C MET A 200 -14.27 -11.36 -1.29
N GLY A 201 -14.24 -12.49 -1.98
CA GLY A 201 -14.57 -13.80 -1.40
C GLY A 201 -16.08 -14.10 -1.29
N ASN A 202 -16.93 -13.28 -1.92
CA ASN A 202 -18.37 -13.47 -2.06
C ASN A 202 -18.78 -13.39 -3.55
N SER A 203 -20.07 -13.41 -3.88
CA SER A 203 -20.55 -13.05 -5.22
C SER A 203 -20.20 -11.60 -5.57
N ALA A 204 -19.83 -11.36 -6.84
CA ALA A 204 -19.52 -10.03 -7.36
C ALA A 204 -20.65 -9.01 -7.09
N ALA A 205 -20.28 -7.85 -6.54
CA ALA A 205 -21.22 -6.79 -6.14
C ALA A 205 -21.72 -5.93 -7.31
N GLY A 206 -21.09 -6.01 -8.49
CA GLY A 206 -21.47 -5.27 -9.69
C GLY A 206 -21.11 -3.79 -9.66
N ARG A 207 -20.24 -3.33 -8.74
CA ARG A 207 -19.86 -1.92 -8.59
C ARG A 207 -18.77 -1.53 -9.58
N LEU A 208 -17.88 -2.46 -9.91
CA LEU A 208 -16.85 -2.32 -10.94
C LEU A 208 -17.16 -3.24 -12.12
N SER A 209 -18.21 -2.93 -12.87
CA SER A 209 -18.61 -3.77 -14.00
C SER A 209 -17.60 -3.71 -15.16
N ALA A 210 -17.44 -4.81 -15.90
CA ALA A 210 -16.54 -4.86 -17.04
C ALA A 210 -16.86 -3.79 -18.11
N THR A 211 -18.12 -3.39 -18.24
CA THR A 211 -18.56 -2.35 -19.19
C THR A 211 -17.97 -0.98 -18.88
N TYR A 212 -17.95 -0.57 -17.60
CA TYR A 212 -17.52 0.78 -17.21
C TYR A 212 -16.10 0.81 -16.66
N PHE A 213 -15.70 -0.24 -15.96
CA PHE A 213 -14.32 -0.42 -15.50
C PHE A 213 -13.39 -0.81 -16.66
N GLY A 214 -13.89 -1.50 -17.69
CA GLY A 214 -13.08 -1.90 -18.85
C GLY A 214 -12.25 -3.18 -18.66
N ALA A 215 -12.38 -3.84 -17.51
CA ALA A 215 -11.73 -5.11 -17.19
C ALA A 215 -12.59 -5.95 -16.23
N VAL A 216 -12.27 -7.24 -16.09
CA VAL A 216 -12.94 -8.12 -15.11
C VAL A 216 -12.45 -7.77 -13.70
N ALA A 217 -13.32 -7.20 -12.87
CA ALA A 217 -12.94 -6.67 -11.54
C ALA A 217 -12.85 -7.72 -10.42
N THR A 218 -13.11 -9.00 -10.71
CA THR A 218 -12.87 -10.12 -9.79
C THR A 218 -11.47 -10.73 -9.99
N THR A 219 -10.75 -10.34 -11.03
CA THR A 219 -9.38 -10.81 -11.29
C THR A 219 -8.38 -9.85 -10.64
N LEU A 220 -7.53 -10.37 -9.75
CA LEU A 220 -6.46 -9.59 -9.14
C LEU A 220 -5.52 -8.99 -10.19
N GLY A 221 -5.07 -7.77 -9.94
CA GLY A 221 -4.15 -7.04 -10.81
C GLY A 221 -4.80 -6.41 -12.05
N ASN A 222 -6.05 -6.79 -12.39
CA ASN A 222 -6.76 -6.13 -13.48
C ASN A 222 -6.96 -4.66 -13.18
N ALA A 223 -6.65 -3.84 -14.18
CA ALA A 223 -6.71 -2.40 -14.08
C ALA A 223 -7.71 -1.87 -15.08
N GLY A 224 -8.47 -0.87 -14.65
CA GLY A 224 -9.55 -0.28 -15.43
C GLY A 224 -9.71 1.21 -15.14
N GLY A 225 -10.81 1.76 -15.62
CA GLY A 225 -11.11 3.18 -15.58
C GLY A 225 -10.56 3.94 -16.78
N ILE A 226 -10.86 5.24 -16.81
CA ILE A 226 -10.51 6.16 -17.89
C ILE A 226 -9.85 7.41 -17.30
N GLU A 227 -8.92 8.02 -18.02
CA GLU A 227 -8.30 9.29 -17.62
C GLU A 227 -9.32 10.46 -17.68
N GLY A 228 -10.22 10.41 -18.67
CA GLY A 228 -11.28 11.38 -18.88
C GLY A 228 -12.33 10.84 -19.84
N ALA A 229 -13.53 11.44 -19.81
CA ALA A 229 -14.61 11.11 -20.72
C ALA A 229 -14.97 12.32 -21.58
N LEU A 230 -15.25 12.07 -22.86
CA LEU A 230 -15.93 13.03 -23.71
C LEU A 230 -17.42 13.04 -23.37
N LEU A 231 -18.03 14.22 -23.33
CA LEU A 231 -19.46 14.36 -23.12
C LEU A 231 -20.20 14.15 -24.43
N ALA A 232 -20.96 13.06 -24.53
CA ALA A 232 -21.87 12.82 -25.64
C ALA A 232 -22.97 13.90 -25.66
N ALA A 233 -23.58 14.13 -26.83
CA ALA A 233 -24.60 15.18 -27.01
C ALA A 233 -25.79 15.03 -26.03
N ASN A 234 -26.14 13.80 -25.64
CA ASN A 234 -27.18 13.51 -24.66
C ASN A 234 -26.76 13.75 -23.19
N GLN A 235 -25.48 13.98 -22.91
CA GLN A 235 -24.94 14.32 -21.59
C GLN A 235 -24.82 15.83 -21.38
N ILE A 236 -25.04 16.64 -22.43
CA ILE A 236 -25.06 18.10 -22.35
C ILE A 236 -26.46 18.55 -21.95
N PRO A 237 -26.63 19.43 -20.94
CA PRO A 237 -27.94 19.95 -20.56
C PRO A 237 -28.67 20.59 -21.75
N SER A 238 -29.98 20.34 -21.86
CA SER A 238 -30.80 20.96 -22.90
C SER A 238 -30.91 22.46 -22.65
N LEU A 239 -30.49 23.27 -23.62
CA LEU A 239 -30.67 24.71 -23.58
C LEU A 239 -32.04 25.04 -24.20
N THR A 240 -33.02 25.35 -23.36
CA THR A 240 -34.34 25.82 -23.78
C THR A 240 -34.41 27.33 -23.70
N SER A 241 -34.79 28.00 -24.79
CA SER A 241 -35.08 29.43 -24.74
C SER A 241 -36.30 29.69 -23.85
N VAL A 242 -36.16 30.55 -22.85
CA VAL A 242 -37.21 30.83 -21.83
C VAL A 242 -38.42 31.59 -22.39
N ASN A 243 -38.33 32.12 -23.61
CA ASN A 243 -39.39 32.89 -24.26
C ASN A 243 -39.65 32.32 -25.66
N ALA A 244 -40.68 31.48 -25.79
CA ALA A 244 -41.16 30.97 -27.09
C ALA A 244 -41.67 32.07 -28.03
N THR A 245 -41.79 33.30 -27.55
CA THR A 245 -42.33 34.46 -28.26
C THR A 245 -41.30 35.61 -28.32
N GLN A 246 -40.06 35.32 -28.71
CA GLN A 246 -39.16 36.38 -29.19
C GLN A 246 -39.66 36.87 -30.56
N ALA A 247 -40.68 37.72 -30.56
CA ALA A 247 -41.22 38.30 -31.78
C ALA A 247 -40.11 39.09 -32.49
N ILE A 248 -39.73 38.64 -33.68
CA ILE A 248 -38.81 39.37 -34.55
C ILE A 248 -39.61 40.54 -35.13
N SER A 249 -39.36 41.74 -34.62
CA SER A 249 -39.92 42.96 -35.22
C SER A 249 -39.04 43.37 -36.38
N VAL A 250 -39.60 43.39 -37.60
CA VAL A 250 -38.89 43.82 -38.81
C VAL A 250 -39.53 45.10 -39.30
N THR A 251 -38.76 46.19 -39.28
CA THR A 251 -39.19 47.48 -39.83
C THR A 251 -38.66 47.64 -41.24
N SER A 252 -39.55 47.65 -42.22
CA SER A 252 -39.23 47.94 -43.61
C SER A 252 -39.20 49.45 -43.84
N THR A 253 -38.09 50.00 -44.34
CA THR A 253 -37.95 51.45 -44.58
C THR A 253 -38.13 51.85 -46.05
N SER A 254 -38.79 51.03 -46.87
CA SER A 254 -39.06 51.41 -48.26
C SER A 254 -40.05 52.57 -48.32
N VAL A 255 -39.62 53.67 -48.89
CA VAL A 255 -40.49 54.71 -49.45
C VAL A 255 -40.81 54.35 -50.90
N ASP A 256 -42.00 54.72 -51.38
CA ASP A 256 -42.54 54.47 -52.74
C ASP A 256 -43.06 53.05 -53.05
N ILE A 257 -43.77 52.40 -52.12
CA ILE A 257 -44.63 51.26 -52.49
C ILE A 257 -45.86 51.80 -53.21
N ALA A 258 -45.98 51.56 -54.52
CA ALA A 258 -47.21 51.86 -55.25
C ALA A 258 -48.36 50.98 -54.69
N ARG A 259 -49.18 51.52 -53.79
CA ARG A 259 -50.51 50.97 -53.49
C ARG A 259 -51.25 50.97 -54.80
N SER A 260 -51.72 49.81 -55.26
CA SER A 260 -52.52 49.69 -56.49
C SER A 260 -53.64 50.73 -56.48
N GLY A 261 -53.41 51.83 -57.18
CA GLY A 261 -54.17 53.05 -57.09
C GLY A 261 -53.73 53.92 -58.25
N SER A 262 -54.60 54.03 -59.25
CA SER A 262 -54.35 54.89 -60.39
C SER A 262 -54.36 56.35 -59.94
N SER A 263 -53.23 57.04 -60.06
CA SER A 263 -53.21 58.50 -60.00
C SER A 263 -53.76 59.02 -61.33
N GLN A 264 -55.05 59.29 -61.36
CA GLN A 264 -55.70 60.01 -62.46
C GLN A 264 -55.33 61.50 -62.37
N PRO A 265 -54.69 62.10 -63.38
CA PRO A 265 -54.56 63.56 -63.42
C PRO A 265 -55.95 64.18 -63.59
N SER A 266 -56.25 65.28 -62.89
CA SER A 266 -57.57 65.95 -62.90
C SER A 266 -57.97 66.57 -64.25
N THR A 267 -57.23 66.32 -65.32
CA THR A 267 -57.31 67.10 -66.57
C THR A 267 -56.98 66.28 -67.83
N GLY A 268 -57.44 65.02 -67.90
CA GLY A 268 -57.61 64.30 -69.19
C GLY A 268 -56.33 63.93 -69.97
N GLY A 269 -55.15 64.03 -69.36
CA GLY A 269 -53.90 63.53 -69.94
C GLY A 269 -53.71 62.03 -69.75
N PRO A 270 -52.83 61.37 -70.54
CA PRO A 270 -52.54 59.94 -70.36
C PRO A 270 -52.04 59.69 -68.93
N ALA A 271 -52.55 58.63 -68.28
CA ALA A 271 -52.14 58.29 -66.92
C ALA A 271 -50.62 58.07 -66.87
N ALA A 272 -49.93 58.77 -65.97
CA ALA A 272 -48.51 58.53 -65.75
C ALA A 272 -48.34 57.12 -65.18
N ALA A 273 -47.63 56.25 -65.89
CA ALA A 273 -47.24 54.96 -65.35
C ALA A 273 -46.32 55.20 -64.15
N ILE A 274 -46.76 54.82 -62.95
CA ILE A 274 -45.90 54.84 -61.77
C ILE A 274 -44.86 53.74 -61.98
N GLY A 275 -43.69 54.15 -62.47
CA GLY A 275 -42.56 53.28 -62.73
C GLY A 275 -41.86 52.92 -61.42
N SER A 276 -41.70 51.62 -61.21
CA SER A 276 -40.82 50.93 -60.25
C SER A 276 -41.60 50.13 -59.21
N SER A 277 -41.92 48.88 -59.56
CA SER A 277 -42.17 47.83 -58.56
C SER A 277 -40.81 47.37 -58.04
N GLY A 278 -40.28 48.04 -57.02
CA GLY A 278 -39.14 47.53 -56.27
C GLY A 278 -39.60 46.41 -55.35
N ASN A 279 -38.94 45.23 -55.39
CA ASN A 279 -39.19 44.21 -54.38
C ASN A 279 -38.72 44.73 -53.02
N VAL A 280 -39.64 44.86 -52.06
CA VAL A 280 -39.30 45.22 -50.67
C VAL A 280 -38.78 43.98 -49.95
N THR A 281 -37.47 43.80 -49.94
CA THR A 281 -36.82 42.74 -49.15
C THR A 281 -36.60 43.25 -47.73
N SER A 282 -37.29 42.66 -46.76
CA SER A 282 -37.14 43.00 -45.34
C SER A 282 -36.53 41.82 -44.60
N THR A 283 -35.38 42.03 -43.97
CA THR A 283 -34.67 41.01 -43.21
C THR A 283 -34.74 41.31 -41.71
N GLY A 284 -35.39 40.42 -40.97
CA GLY A 284 -35.31 40.36 -39.51
C GLY A 284 -34.34 39.28 -39.10
N ASN A 285 -33.47 39.56 -38.13
CA ASN A 285 -32.57 38.55 -37.58
C ASN A 285 -32.98 38.23 -36.13
N ASN A 286 -33.21 36.96 -35.80
CA ASN A 286 -33.31 36.51 -34.42
C ASN A 286 -31.98 35.89 -34.03
N SER A 287 -31.13 36.67 -33.38
CA SER A 287 -29.89 36.13 -32.82
C SER A 287 -30.21 35.44 -31.50
N ILE A 288 -30.52 34.13 -31.55
CA ILE A 288 -30.38 33.27 -30.36
C ILE A 288 -28.89 33.00 -30.22
N SER A 289 -28.19 33.87 -29.49
CA SER A 289 -26.80 33.60 -29.14
C SER A 289 -26.77 32.55 -28.04
N VAL A 290 -26.50 31.31 -28.42
CA VAL A 290 -26.10 30.30 -27.45
C VAL A 290 -24.63 30.59 -27.14
N ALA A 291 -24.34 31.05 -25.93
CA ALA A 291 -22.97 31.36 -25.49
C ALA A 291 -22.04 30.12 -25.51
N TYR A 292 -22.61 28.93 -25.65
CA TYR A 292 -21.89 27.69 -25.92
C TYR A 292 -22.08 27.31 -27.37
N THR A 293 -21.20 27.80 -28.23
CA THR A 293 -20.92 27.20 -29.53
C THR A 293 -20.56 25.73 -29.30
N ASN A 294 -20.88 24.84 -30.25
CA ASN A 294 -20.31 23.48 -30.35
C ASN A 294 -18.79 23.56 -30.58
N ALA A 295 -18.04 24.21 -29.68
CA ALA A 295 -16.62 23.98 -29.53
C ALA A 295 -16.46 22.50 -29.19
N GLY A 296 -15.52 21.82 -29.85
CA GLY A 296 -15.36 20.36 -29.75
C GLY A 296 -15.43 19.87 -28.31
N GLN A 297 -15.97 18.66 -28.11
CA GLN A 297 -16.14 18.04 -26.80
C GLN A 297 -14.86 18.21 -25.95
N VAL A 298 -14.96 18.96 -24.85
CA VAL A 298 -13.87 19.11 -23.90
C VAL A 298 -13.94 17.94 -22.92
N GLY A 299 -12.82 17.25 -22.71
CA GLY A 299 -12.73 16.13 -21.78
C GLY A 299 -13.11 16.54 -20.36
N SER A 300 -14.01 15.79 -19.74
CA SER A 300 -14.36 15.93 -18.33
C SER A 300 -13.37 15.15 -17.47
N LYS A 301 -13.02 15.72 -16.31
CA LYS A 301 -12.18 15.03 -15.30
C LYS A 301 -12.96 13.83 -14.78
N ALA A 302 -12.42 12.62 -14.95
CA ALA A 302 -13.05 11.39 -14.44
C ALA A 302 -12.57 11.02 -13.02
N VAL A 303 -11.51 11.68 -12.52
CA VAL A 303 -10.85 11.33 -11.26
C VAL A 303 -11.42 12.16 -10.11
N GLN A 304 -11.77 11.48 -9.02
CA GLN A 304 -12.15 12.09 -7.74
C GLN A 304 -11.00 12.91 -7.12
N PRO A 305 -11.27 13.86 -6.21
CA PRO A 305 -10.20 14.55 -5.48
C PRO A 305 -9.23 13.56 -4.81
N THR A 306 -7.95 13.62 -5.16
CA THR A 306 -6.93 12.63 -4.76
C THR A 306 -5.57 13.29 -4.54
N MET A 307 -4.77 12.73 -3.62
CA MET A 307 -3.37 13.10 -3.38
C MET A 307 -2.47 11.87 -3.55
N LEU A 308 -1.27 12.08 -4.10
CA LEU A 308 -0.38 11.01 -4.50
C LEU A 308 0.57 10.59 -3.37
N ALA A 309 0.74 9.28 -3.21
CA ALA A 309 1.72 8.63 -2.35
C ALA A 309 2.31 7.42 -3.08
N THR A 310 3.49 6.96 -2.66
CA THR A 310 4.08 5.74 -3.23
C THR A 310 3.50 4.53 -2.56
N ILE A 311 3.11 3.54 -3.37
CA ILE A 311 2.58 2.26 -2.90
C ILE A 311 3.72 1.25 -2.87
N TYR A 312 3.89 0.60 -1.73
CA TYR A 312 4.92 -0.41 -1.50
C TYR A 312 4.30 -1.76 -1.18
N LEU A 313 4.95 -2.85 -1.63
CA LEU A 313 4.68 -4.24 -1.24
C LEU A 313 5.73 -4.69 -0.21
N LYS A 314 5.27 -5.41 0.81
CA LYS A 314 6.14 -6.04 1.81
C LYS A 314 6.90 -7.20 1.19
N LEU A 315 8.22 -7.21 1.37
CA LEU A 315 9.09 -8.38 1.08
C LEU A 315 8.86 -9.49 2.09
#